data_AF-A0A0F9H206-F1
#
_entry.id   AF-A0A0F9H206-F1
#
_cell.length_a   1.000
_cell.length_b   1.000
_cell.length_c   1.000
_cell.angle_alpha   90.00
_cell.angle_beta   90.00
_cell.angle_gamma   90.00
#
_symmetry.space_group_name_H-M   'P 1'
#
loop_
_entity.id
_entity.type
_entity.pdbx_description
1 polymer ?
#
loop_
_entity_poly.entity_id
_entity_poly.type
_entity_poly.pdbx_seq_one_letter_code
_entity_poly.pdbx_strand_id
1 'polypeptide(L)'
;MTAYNINLKLRNGKQVITALKQIVVDIIKSGDKEVLWNTFKQLTEDDTVHDKEWLEMIVNWVPSGGLPLTEMSRWLKLAKRVGDLDGRPEGTFTLSEWHVNLIWDRLTNEDFKLSILSPAFAAFLLDFQAVTGKSFEDGEPDFENEE
;
A
#
# COMPACT_ATOMS: atom_id res chain seq x y z
N MET A 1 18.35 -14.72 -1.91
CA MET A 1 17.48 -13.85 -1.09
C MET A 1 16.94 -12.78 -2.01
N THR A 2 15.63 -12.70 -2.20
CA THR A 2 15.00 -11.79 -3.17
C THR A 2 14.92 -10.37 -2.60
N ALA A 3 15.32 -9.39 -3.40
CA ALA A 3 15.23 -7.97 -3.08
C ALA A 3 14.25 -7.28 -4.04
N TYR A 4 13.39 -6.44 -3.49
CA TYR A 4 12.32 -5.73 -4.19
C TYR A 4 12.58 -4.23 -4.12
N ASN A 5 12.56 -3.54 -5.25
CA ASN A 5 12.83 -2.11 -5.33
C ASN A 5 11.55 -1.33 -5.58
N ILE A 6 11.04 -0.65 -4.55
CA ILE A 6 9.86 0.20 -4.67
C ILE A 6 10.30 1.62 -4.98
N ASN A 7 9.72 2.24 -6.01
CA ASN A 7 9.95 3.65 -6.31
C ASN A 7 8.97 4.51 -5.48
N LEU A 8 9.52 5.28 -4.55
CA LEU A 8 8.80 6.26 -3.75
C LEU A 8 8.67 7.55 -4.52
N LYS A 9 7.45 8.07 -4.60
CA LYS A 9 7.12 9.23 -5.43
C LYS A 9 6.31 10.27 -4.67
N LEU A 10 6.30 11.49 -5.19
CA LEU A 10 5.29 12.49 -4.84
C LEU A 10 4.05 12.24 -5.69
N ARG A 11 2.88 12.22 -5.06
CA ARG A 11 1.59 11.92 -5.70
C ARG A 11 0.59 13.03 -5.41
N ASN A 12 -0.15 13.43 -6.43
CA ASN A 12 -1.19 14.45 -6.30
C ASN A 12 -2.51 13.83 -5.85
N GLY A 13 -3.25 14.53 -4.99
CA GLY A 13 -4.62 14.19 -4.61
C GLY A 13 -4.76 13.59 -3.21
N LYS A 14 -4.50 14.36 -2.16
CA LYS A 14 -4.86 13.99 -0.78
C LYS A 14 -6.31 14.39 -0.50
N GLN A 15 -7.25 13.46 -0.63
CA GLN A 15 -8.51 13.63 0.08
C GLN A 15 -8.88 12.32 0.77
N VAL A 16 -9.33 12.48 2.00
CA VAL A 16 -9.59 11.40 2.95
C VAL A 16 -10.99 10.86 2.69
N ILE A 17 -11.07 9.70 2.07
CA ILE A 17 -12.31 8.94 2.02
C ILE A 17 -12.15 7.76 2.98
N THR A 18 -13.05 7.65 3.94
CA THR A 18 -13.24 6.38 4.65
C THR A 18 -14.05 5.48 3.73
N ALA A 19 -13.38 4.58 3.02
CA ALA A 19 -14.03 3.55 2.22
C ALA A 19 -13.85 2.17 2.86
N LEU A 20 -14.81 1.28 2.63
CA LEU A 20 -14.72 -0.10 3.08
C LEU A 20 -13.54 -0.79 2.36
N LYS A 21 -12.80 -1.64 3.08
CA LYS A 21 -11.71 -2.48 2.52
C LYS A 21 -12.10 -3.14 1.20
N GLN A 22 -13.36 -3.56 1.07
CA GLN A 22 -13.90 -4.17 -0.14
C GLN A 22 -13.79 -3.27 -1.38
N ILE A 23 -14.09 -1.97 -1.26
CA ILE A 23 -13.99 -1.02 -2.38
C ILE A 23 -12.53 -0.92 -2.86
N VAL A 24 -11.57 -1.00 -1.95
CA VAL A 24 -10.14 -0.99 -2.27
C VAL A 24 -9.75 -2.25 -3.02
N VAL A 25 -10.21 -3.41 -2.52
CA VAL A 25 -9.96 -4.71 -3.11
C VAL A 25 -10.55 -4.77 -4.52
N ASP A 26 -11.81 -4.38 -4.69
CA ASP A 26 -12.50 -4.39 -5.99
C ASP A 26 -11.78 -3.53 -7.03
N ILE A 27 -11.29 -2.37 -6.60
CA ILE A 27 -10.61 -1.45 -7.50
C ILE A 27 -9.16 -1.88 -7.78
N ILE A 28 -8.47 -2.47 -6.82
CA ILE A 28 -7.14 -3.04 -7.07
C ILE A 28 -7.24 -4.25 -8.01
N LYS A 29 -8.28 -5.06 -7.87
CA LYS A 29 -8.58 -6.19 -8.75
C LYS A 29 -8.82 -5.77 -10.19
N SER A 30 -9.39 -4.59 -10.44
CA SER A 30 -9.55 -4.10 -11.81
C SER A 30 -8.22 -3.81 -12.50
N GLY A 31 -7.12 -3.65 -11.74
CA GLY A 31 -5.76 -3.44 -12.26
C GLY A 31 -5.55 -2.14 -13.05
N ASP A 32 -6.61 -1.35 -13.23
CA ASP A 32 -6.64 -0.22 -14.14
C ASP A 32 -6.47 1.11 -13.38
N LYS A 33 -5.29 1.71 -13.56
CA LYS A 33 -4.94 3.03 -13.01
C LYS A 33 -5.89 4.14 -13.50
N GLU A 34 -6.42 4.04 -14.71
CA GLU A 34 -7.39 5.01 -15.24
C GLU A 34 -8.76 4.86 -14.59
N VAL A 35 -9.25 3.64 -14.37
CA VAL A 35 -10.51 3.40 -13.64
C VAL A 35 -10.42 3.93 -12.22
N LEU A 36 -9.29 3.68 -11.56
CA LEU A 36 -8.95 4.27 -10.26
C LEU A 36 -9.03 5.79 -10.27
N TRP A 37 -8.30 6.41 -11.18
CA TRP A 37 -8.26 7.86 -11.31
C TRP A 37 -9.65 8.41 -11.62
N ASN A 38 -10.39 7.83 -12.54
CA ASN A 38 -11.73 8.29 -12.90
C ASN A 38 -12.74 8.15 -11.76
N THR A 39 -12.60 7.12 -10.92
CA THR A 39 -13.47 6.91 -9.74
C THR A 39 -13.21 7.95 -8.65
N PHE A 40 -11.95 8.36 -8.46
CA PHE A 40 -11.58 9.22 -7.33
C PHE A 40 -11.19 10.66 -7.71
N LYS A 41 -10.99 11.01 -8.99
CA LYS A 41 -10.57 12.37 -9.44
C LYS A 41 -11.54 13.49 -9.06
N GLN A 42 -12.82 13.16 -8.85
CA GLN A 42 -13.81 14.13 -8.38
C GLN A 42 -13.66 14.45 -6.89
N LEU A 43 -12.81 13.70 -6.19
CA LEU A 43 -12.62 13.68 -4.75
C LEU A 43 -11.14 13.94 -4.41
N THR A 44 -10.41 14.67 -5.26
CA THR A 44 -8.99 15.02 -5.03
C THR A 44 -8.83 16.52 -4.83
N GLU A 45 -8.16 16.94 -3.76
CA GLU A 45 -7.64 18.31 -3.59
C GLU A 45 -6.26 18.46 -4.25
N ASP A 46 -5.85 19.70 -4.52
CA ASP A 46 -4.51 20.09 -5.01
C ASP A 46 -3.41 19.94 -3.94
N ASP A 47 -3.42 18.83 -3.20
CA ASP A 47 -2.42 18.50 -2.18
C ASP A 47 -1.53 17.35 -2.65
N THR A 48 -0.23 17.42 -2.35
CA THR A 48 0.78 16.44 -2.77
C THR A 48 1.23 15.62 -1.56
N VAL A 49 1.17 14.30 -1.69
CA VAL A 49 1.59 13.34 -0.65
C VAL A 49 2.72 12.48 -1.15
N HIS A 50 3.72 12.28 -0.30
CA HIS A 50 4.82 11.37 -0.57
C HIS A 50 4.47 9.94 -0.12
N ASP A 51 4.90 8.93 -0.88
CA ASP A 51 4.68 7.50 -0.56
C ASP A 51 5.17 7.08 0.85
N LYS A 52 6.11 7.84 1.41
CA LYS A 52 6.56 7.68 2.80
C LYS A 52 5.39 7.73 3.78
N GLU A 53 4.42 8.62 3.60
CA GLU A 53 3.27 8.76 4.51
C GLU A 53 2.48 7.44 4.62
N TRP A 54 2.30 6.74 3.49
CA TRP A 54 1.62 5.45 3.44
C TRP A 54 2.43 4.32 4.05
N LEU A 55 3.74 4.31 3.79
CA LEU A 55 4.62 3.37 4.45
C LEU A 55 4.60 3.57 5.97
N GLU A 56 4.63 4.82 6.46
CA GLU A 56 4.53 5.14 7.89
C GLU A 56 3.20 4.70 8.48
N MET A 57 2.08 4.94 7.79
CA MET A 57 0.76 4.46 8.20
C MET A 57 0.73 2.93 8.31
N ILE A 58 1.25 2.22 7.30
CA ILE A 58 1.25 0.76 7.28
C ILE A 58 2.16 0.21 8.39
N VAL A 59 3.39 0.71 8.56
CA VAL A 59 4.39 0.15 9.49
C VAL A 59 4.18 0.58 10.95
N ASN A 60 3.41 1.63 11.22
CA ASN A 60 3.08 2.06 12.58
C ASN A 60 1.69 1.62 13.05
N TRP A 61 0.88 0.98 12.20
CA TRP A 61 -0.41 0.45 12.63
C TRP A 61 -0.27 -0.62 13.72
N VAL A 62 -1.18 -0.58 14.69
CA VAL A 62 -1.28 -1.55 15.79
C VAL A 62 -2.75 -1.96 15.92
N PRO A 63 -3.09 -3.26 15.91
CA PRO A 63 -4.46 -3.74 16.09
C PRO A 63 -5.00 -3.43 17.50
N SER A 64 -6.33 -3.44 17.61
CA SER A 64 -7.00 -3.33 18.90
C SER A 64 -6.65 -4.54 19.77
N GLY A 65 -6.03 -4.30 20.93
CA GLY A 65 -5.46 -5.36 21.79
C GLY A 65 -3.93 -5.47 21.74
N GLY A 66 -3.28 -4.73 20.83
CA GLY A 66 -1.82 -4.68 20.72
C GLY A 66 -1.22 -5.87 19.96
N LEU A 67 0.11 -5.86 19.83
CA LEU A 67 0.87 -6.97 19.25
C LEU A 67 1.71 -7.65 20.34
N PRO A 68 1.92 -8.97 20.26
CA PRO A 68 2.92 -9.64 21.07
C PRO A 68 4.29 -8.95 20.92
N LEU A 69 5.06 -8.85 22.01
CA LEU A 69 6.38 -8.21 22.01
C LEU A 69 7.32 -8.79 20.94
N THR A 70 7.23 -10.10 20.72
CA THR A 70 7.96 -10.85 19.70
C THR A 70 7.67 -10.35 18.28
N GLU A 71 6.43 -9.94 18.02
CA GLU A 71 6.02 -9.37 16.73
C GLU A 71 6.34 -7.88 16.63
N MET A 72 6.19 -7.12 17.72
CA MET A 72 6.50 -5.69 17.74
C MET A 72 7.97 -5.42 17.37
N SER A 73 8.89 -6.27 17.84
CA SER A 73 10.32 -6.17 17.49
C SER A 73 10.62 -6.27 15.99
N ARG A 74 9.78 -6.99 15.23
CA ARG A 74 9.90 -7.17 13.78
C ARG A 74 9.55 -5.87 13.06
N TRP A 75 8.49 -5.21 13.54
CA TRP A 75 7.99 -3.95 13.00
C TRP A 75 8.90 -2.77 13.33
N LEU A 76 9.48 -2.71 14.53
CA LEU A 76 10.35 -1.60 14.93
C LEU A 76 11.54 -1.38 13.98
N LYS A 77 12.15 -2.45 13.47
CA LYS A 77 13.27 -2.34 12.51
C LYS A 77 12.82 -1.74 11.18
N LEU A 78 11.68 -2.19 10.66
CA LEU A 78 11.12 -1.68 9.41
C LEU A 78 10.60 -0.24 9.58
N ALA A 79 9.91 0.05 10.68
CA ALA A 79 9.41 1.37 11.02
C ALA A 79 10.55 2.39 11.13
N LYS A 80 11.67 2.02 11.76
CA LYS A 80 12.87 2.87 11.78
C LYS A 80 13.38 3.17 10.36
N ARG A 81 13.52 2.15 9.51
CA ARG A 81 14.00 2.33 8.13
C ARG A 81 13.09 3.24 7.32
N VAL A 82 11.78 3.13 7.51
CA VAL A 82 10.79 4.01 6.86
C VAL A 82 10.87 5.43 7.42
N GLY A 83 10.98 5.59 8.75
CA GLY A 83 11.10 6.90 9.40
C GLY A 83 12.36 7.66 8.97
N ASP A 84 13.45 6.94 8.72
CA ASP A 84 14.74 7.49 8.24
C ASP A 84 14.70 7.93 6.75
N LEU A 85 13.63 7.64 5.99
CA LEU A 85 13.47 8.14 4.61
C LEU A 85 13.26 9.65 4.59
N ASP A 86 13.86 10.34 3.63
CA ASP A 86 13.51 11.74 3.36
C ASP A 86 12.10 11.79 2.70
N GLY A 87 11.23 12.66 3.21
CA GLY A 87 9.87 12.85 2.69
C GLY A 87 9.78 13.85 1.54
N ARG A 88 10.90 14.42 1.11
CA ARG A 88 10.95 15.48 0.08
C ARG A 88 11.37 14.99 -1.32
N PRO A 89 12.45 14.21 -1.49
CA PRO A 89 12.83 13.70 -2.80
C PRO A 89 12.23 12.32 -3.08
N GLU A 90 11.88 12.08 -4.35
CA GLU A 90 11.59 10.74 -4.84
C GLU A 90 12.84 9.84 -4.76
N GLY A 91 12.65 8.52 -4.64
CA GLY A 91 13.77 7.60 -4.53
C GLY A 91 13.39 6.13 -4.54
N THR A 92 14.38 5.25 -4.45
CA THR A 92 14.15 3.79 -4.41
C THR A 92 14.30 3.27 -2.99
N PHE A 93 13.31 2.52 -2.52
CA PHE A 93 13.33 1.82 -1.25
C PHE A 93 13.42 0.32 -1.46
N THR A 94 14.56 -0.26 -1.08
CA THR A 94 14.80 -1.70 -1.22
C THR A 94 14.24 -2.47 -0.03
N LEU A 95 13.35 -3.42 -0.31
CA LEU A 95 12.79 -4.34 0.65
C LEU A 95 13.31 -5.75 0.40
N SER A 96 13.57 -6.48 1.49
CA SER A 96 13.73 -7.93 1.40
C SER A 96 12.35 -8.59 1.32
N GLU A 97 12.29 -9.81 0.81
CA GLU A 97 11.08 -10.64 0.80
C GLU A 97 10.36 -10.68 2.17
N TRP A 98 11.11 -10.81 3.25
CA TRP A 98 10.55 -10.77 4.60
C TRP A 98 9.82 -9.45 4.93
N HIS A 99 10.36 -8.29 4.52
CA HIS A 99 9.70 -7.01 4.74
C HIS A 99 8.44 -6.86 3.87
N VAL A 100 8.50 -7.37 2.63
CA VAL A 100 7.33 -7.41 1.73
C VAL A 100 6.21 -8.23 2.36
N ASN A 101 6.51 -9.41 2.89
CA ASN A 101 5.52 -10.25 3.55
C ASN A 101 4.91 -9.55 4.78
N LEU A 102 5.71 -8.89 5.62
CA LEU A 102 5.18 -8.12 6.74
C LEU A 102 4.19 -7.04 6.28
N ILE A 103 4.59 -6.20 5.32
CA ILE A 103 3.72 -5.14 4.78
C ILE A 103 2.43 -5.75 4.23
N TRP A 104 2.56 -6.86 3.49
CA TRP A 104 1.43 -7.57 2.92
C TRP A 104 0.46 -8.09 3.98
N ASP A 105 0.96 -8.71 5.05
CA ASP A 105 0.14 -9.23 6.16
C ASP A 105 -0.73 -8.14 6.81
N ARG A 106 -0.25 -6.88 6.86
CA ARG A 106 -1.07 -5.75 7.34
C ARG A 106 -2.09 -5.29 6.32
N LEU A 107 -1.68 -5.16 5.05
CA LEU A 107 -2.59 -4.75 3.99
C LEU A 107 -3.76 -5.73 3.81
N THR A 108 -3.55 -7.01 4.11
CA THR A 108 -4.59 -8.05 4.02
C THR A 108 -5.31 -8.31 5.35
N ASN A 109 -4.86 -7.74 6.47
CA ASN A 109 -5.53 -7.88 7.76
C ASN A 109 -6.95 -7.26 7.74
N GLU A 110 -7.93 -7.89 8.38
CA GLU A 110 -9.33 -7.41 8.39
C GLU A 110 -9.55 -6.17 9.27
N ASP A 111 -8.79 -6.05 10.36
CA ASP A 111 -8.84 -4.93 11.28
C ASP A 111 -8.04 -3.72 10.79
N PHE A 112 -7.18 -3.91 9.77
CA PHE A 112 -6.43 -2.83 9.16
C PHE A 112 -7.37 -1.97 8.33
N LYS A 113 -7.79 -0.85 8.92
CA LYS A 113 -8.58 0.16 8.23
C LYS A 113 -7.66 1.20 7.61
N LEU A 114 -7.79 1.36 6.30
CA LEU A 114 -7.17 2.46 5.58
C LEU A 114 -7.93 3.74 5.92
N SER A 115 -7.34 4.57 6.76
CA SER A 115 -7.90 5.88 7.10
C SER A 115 -7.91 6.81 5.89
N ILE A 116 -7.08 6.55 4.87
CA ILE A 116 -6.93 7.39 3.69
C ILE A 116 -7.02 6.54 2.43
N LEU A 117 -8.16 6.60 1.75
CA LEU A 117 -8.35 6.07 0.40
C LEU A 117 -8.36 7.22 -0.60
N SER A 118 -7.22 7.39 -1.26
CA SER A 118 -7.00 8.36 -2.32
C SER A 118 -6.49 7.66 -3.58
N PRO A 119 -6.64 8.25 -4.77
CA PRO A 119 -6.07 7.68 -5.99
C PRO A 119 -4.55 7.60 -5.91
N ALA A 120 -3.90 8.52 -5.18
CA ALA A 120 -2.48 8.45 -4.86
C ALA A 120 -2.12 7.17 -4.08
N PHE A 121 -2.89 6.83 -3.06
CA PHE A 121 -2.66 5.62 -2.26
C PHE A 121 -2.88 4.34 -3.08
N ALA A 122 -3.94 4.28 -3.88
CA ALA A 122 -4.19 3.13 -4.75
C ALA A 122 -3.10 2.97 -5.82
N ALA A 123 -2.61 4.06 -6.41
CA ALA A 123 -1.50 4.03 -7.35
C ALA A 123 -0.19 3.54 -6.67
N PHE A 124 0.02 3.87 -5.39
CA PHE A 124 1.11 3.30 -4.59
C PHE A 124 0.95 1.79 -4.42
N LEU A 125 -0.24 1.30 -4.09
CA LEU A 125 -0.49 -0.14 -3.94
C LEU A 125 -0.30 -0.91 -5.26
N LEU A 126 -0.78 -0.39 -6.39
CA LEU A 126 -0.56 -1.03 -7.69
C LEU A 126 0.93 -1.10 -8.05
N ASP A 127 1.69 -0.03 -7.81
CA ASP A 127 3.14 -0.04 -8.01
C ASP A 127 3.81 -1.07 -7.08
N PHE A 128 3.34 -1.19 -5.83
CA PHE A 128 3.82 -2.20 -4.87
C PHE A 128 3.56 -3.62 -5.36
N GLN A 129 2.36 -3.92 -5.86
CA GLN A 129 1.98 -5.25 -6.36
C GLN A 129 2.76 -5.64 -7.62
N ALA A 130 2.91 -4.70 -8.55
CA ALA A 130 3.68 -4.91 -9.78
C ALA A 130 5.15 -5.26 -9.47
N VAL A 131 5.75 -4.65 -8.45
CA VAL A 131 7.13 -4.94 -8.03
C VAL A 131 7.23 -6.25 -7.27
N THR A 132 6.27 -6.56 -6.41
CA THR A 132 6.37 -7.67 -5.45
C THR A 132 5.76 -8.98 -5.93
N GLY A 133 4.91 -8.93 -6.96
CA GLY A 133 4.09 -10.07 -7.40
C GLY A 133 2.97 -10.43 -6.41
N LYS A 134 2.76 -9.62 -5.36
CA LYS A 134 1.65 -9.82 -4.43
C LYS A 134 0.35 -9.37 -5.10
N SER A 135 -0.66 -10.20 -5.04
CA SER A 135 -2.03 -9.84 -5.42
C SER A 135 -2.94 -10.05 -4.23
N PHE A 136 -3.91 -9.14 -4.04
CA PHE A 136 -5.05 -9.43 -3.18
C PHE A 136 -5.77 -10.57 -3.89
N GLU A 137 -5.63 -11.80 -3.39
CA GLU A 137 -6.13 -13.01 -4.04
C GLU A 137 -7.50 -12.78 -4.71
N ASP A 138 -7.57 -13.10 -5.99
CA ASP A 138 -8.81 -13.35 -6.67
C ASP A 138 -9.51 -14.50 -5.90
N GLY A 139 -10.81 -14.47 -5.65
CA GLY A 139 -11.59 -15.48 -6.38
C GLY A 139 -11.03 -15.68 -7.77
N GLU A 140 -10.07 -16.60 -7.89
CA GLU A 140 -9.28 -17.09 -9.04
C GLU A 140 -9.10 -16.14 -10.23
N PRO A 141 -7.87 -15.92 -10.73
CA PRO A 141 -7.73 -15.35 -12.05
C PRO A 141 -8.27 -16.38 -13.05
N ASP A 142 -9.48 -16.17 -13.55
CA ASP A 142 -10.00 -16.82 -14.75
C ASP A 142 -9.14 -16.32 -15.94
N PHE A 143 -7.97 -16.92 -16.09
CA PHE A 143 -7.34 -17.08 -17.40
C PHE A 143 -7.83 -18.40 -18.00
N GLU A 144 -9.15 -18.56 -18.08
CA GLU A 144 -9.73 -19.42 -19.10
C GLU A 144 -10.18 -18.54 -20.27
N ASN A 145 -9.56 -18.85 -21.41
CA ASN A 145 -9.94 -18.53 -22.78
C ASN A 145 -9.40 -17.19 -23.33
N GLU A 146 -8.74 -17.17 -24.49
CA GLU A 146 -8.80 -18.12 -25.61
C GLU A 146 -7.54 -17.98 -26.50
N GLU A 147 -7.31 -19.05 -27.26
CA GLU A 147 -6.29 -19.32 -28.29
C GLU A 147 -5.80 -18.15 -29.14
#